data_AF-A0A1F9ZFN8-F1
#
_entry.id   AF-A0A1F9ZFN8-F1
#
_cell.length_a   1.000
_cell.length_b   1.000
_cell.length_c   1.000
_cell.angle_alpha   90.00
_cell.angle_beta   90.00
_cell.angle_gamma   90.00
#
_symmetry.space_group_name_H-M   'P 1'
#
loop_
_entity.id
_entity.type
_entity.pdbx_description
1 polymer ?
#
loop_
_entity_poly.entity_id
_entity_poly.type
_entity_poly.pdbx_seq_one_letter_code
_entity_poly.pdbx_strand_id
1 'polypeptide(L)'
;MLEAAVVASAVGRRQRAPPSLPFGWGAVTVLGVGALLTIVGIVMILYGMIQFFTGTIFNATSGDFSIGSFFSGFFGAIILFVIGGVITGVGGWLIRLWWIFLLVGAVSGGGAADTVRGREEFRAGDVRVRCRACGRLNPEEAHFCLSCGQAV
;
A
#
# COMPACT_ATOMS: atom_id res chain seq x y z
N MET A 1 -49.10 16.09 -15.62
CA MET A 1 -48.06 15.27 -16.29
C MET A 1 -46.65 15.88 -16.22
N LEU A 2 -46.46 17.17 -15.85
CA LEU A 2 -45.12 17.76 -15.73
C LEU A 2 -44.33 17.32 -14.48
N GLU A 3 -44.99 16.98 -13.36
CA GLU A 3 -44.30 16.64 -12.11
C GLU A 3 -43.53 15.30 -12.17
N ALA A 4 -44.00 14.34 -12.98
CA ALA A 4 -43.34 13.06 -13.15
C ALA A 4 -41.98 13.16 -13.89
N ALA A 5 -41.80 14.20 -14.72
CA ALA A 5 -40.57 14.41 -15.48
C ALA A 5 -39.42 15.00 -14.63
N VAL A 6 -39.76 15.77 -13.59
CA VAL A 6 -38.77 16.36 -12.67
C VAL A 6 -38.18 15.31 -11.73
N VAL A 7 -38.97 14.30 -11.32
CA VAL A 7 -38.49 13.20 -10.49
C VAL A 7 -37.55 12.26 -11.28
N ALA A 8 -37.80 12.06 -12.57
CA ALA A 8 -36.97 11.19 -13.42
C ALA A 8 -35.56 11.76 -13.70
N SER A 9 -35.39 13.09 -13.68
CA SER A 9 -34.12 13.75 -13.96
C SER A 9 -33.17 13.83 -12.75
N ALA A 10 -33.62 13.44 -11.56
CA ALA A 10 -32.79 13.39 -10.35
C ALA A 10 -32.07 12.03 -10.15
N VAL A 11 -32.54 10.95 -10.80
CA VAL A 11 -32.06 9.56 -10.57
C VAL A 11 -30.73 9.25 -11.28
N GLY A 12 -30.21 10.15 -12.13
CA GLY A 12 -29.13 9.84 -13.06
C GLY A 12 -27.73 10.32 -12.69
N ARG A 13 -27.53 11.11 -11.63
CA ARG A 13 -26.16 11.47 -11.20
C ARG A 13 -25.58 10.30 -10.41
N ARG A 14 -25.15 9.26 -11.14
CA ARG A 14 -24.09 8.36 -10.66
C ARG A 14 -22.90 9.24 -10.31
N GLN A 15 -22.79 9.62 -9.04
CA GLN A 15 -21.57 10.19 -8.49
C GLN A 15 -20.47 9.18 -8.81
N ARG A 16 -19.59 9.52 -9.76
CA ARG A 16 -18.40 8.71 -10.00
C ARG A 16 -17.63 8.77 -8.70
N ALA A 17 -17.54 7.64 -8.01
CA ALA A 17 -16.73 7.53 -6.81
C ALA A 17 -15.33 8.08 -7.14
N PRO A 18 -14.71 8.84 -6.23
CA PRO A 18 -13.34 9.28 -6.43
C PRO A 18 -12.48 8.04 -6.71
N PRO A 19 -11.48 8.12 -7.60
CA PRO A 19 -10.59 7.01 -7.88
C PRO A 19 -9.84 6.65 -6.60
N SER A 20 -10.40 5.73 -5.81
CA SER A 20 -9.71 5.12 -4.69
C SER A 20 -8.72 4.13 -5.27
N LEU A 21 -7.45 4.30 -4.92
CA LEU A 21 -6.42 3.33 -5.27
C LEU A 21 -6.88 1.95 -4.78
N PRO A 22 -6.81 0.88 -5.60
CA PRO A 22 -7.40 -0.42 -5.30
C PRO A 22 -6.73 -1.20 -4.14
N PHE A 23 -5.97 -0.52 -3.28
CA PHE A 23 -5.08 -1.15 -2.31
C PHE A 23 -5.22 -0.46 -0.94
N GLY A 24 -5.58 -1.25 0.08
CA GLY A 24 -5.73 -0.78 1.46
C GLY A 24 -4.40 -0.55 2.19
N TRP A 25 -4.48 -0.44 3.52
CA TRP A 25 -3.34 -0.22 4.42
C TRP A 25 -2.19 -1.22 4.25
N GLY A 26 -2.49 -2.48 3.86
CA GLY A 26 -1.48 -3.49 3.60
C GLY A 26 -0.46 -3.08 2.53
N ALA A 27 -0.90 -2.43 1.45
CA ALA A 27 0.00 -2.00 0.37
C ALA A 27 0.95 -0.86 0.80
N VAL A 28 0.46 0.05 1.65
CA VAL A 28 1.28 1.13 2.22
C VAL A 28 2.37 0.54 3.12
N THR A 29 2.04 -0.48 3.92
CA THR A 29 3.03 -1.14 4.79
C THR A 29 4.12 -1.88 4.00
N VAL A 30 3.77 -2.61 2.93
CA VAL A 30 4.76 -3.33 2.10
C VAL A 30 5.71 -2.36 1.42
N LEU A 31 5.20 -1.26 0.86
CA LEU A 31 6.03 -0.20 0.29
C LEU A 31 6.91 0.48 1.34
N GLY A 32 6.36 0.82 2.49
CA GLY A 32 7.10 1.44 3.59
C GLY A 32 8.26 0.56 4.06
N VAL A 33 8.02 -0.74 4.23
CA VAL A 33 9.05 -1.72 4.62
C VAL A 33 10.10 -1.88 3.52
N GLY A 34 9.68 -2.01 2.25
CA GLY A 34 10.60 -2.10 1.12
C GLY A 34 11.51 -0.87 1.00
N ALA A 35 10.92 0.33 1.10
CA ALA A 35 11.66 1.58 1.07
C ALA A 35 12.64 1.69 2.24
N LEU A 36 12.22 1.37 3.46
CA LEU A 36 13.07 1.39 4.64
C LEU A 36 14.28 0.45 4.47
N LEU A 37 14.04 -0.79 4.02
CA LEU A 37 15.11 -1.75 3.76
C LEU A 37 16.10 -1.20 2.72
N THR A 38 15.61 -0.64 1.60
CA THR A 38 16.51 -0.05 0.61
C THR A 38 17.34 1.10 1.17
N ILE A 39 16.75 2.01 1.95
CA ILE A 39 17.46 3.15 2.54
C ILE A 39 18.53 2.65 3.51
N VAL A 40 18.18 1.72 4.41
CA VAL A 40 19.12 1.15 5.38
C VAL A 40 20.27 0.43 4.66
N GLY A 41 19.97 -0.37 3.65
CA GLY A 41 20.97 -1.06 2.85
C GLY A 41 21.91 -0.10 2.12
N ILE A 42 21.39 0.96 1.50
CA ILE A 42 22.19 2.01 0.85
C ILE A 42 23.09 2.71 1.86
N VAL A 43 22.58 3.09 3.03
CA VAL A 43 23.38 3.73 4.08
C VAL A 43 24.51 2.81 4.54
N MET A 44 24.26 1.51 4.71
CA MET A 44 25.30 0.54 5.05
C MET A 44 26.36 0.41 3.95
N ILE A 45 25.96 0.39 2.68
CA ILE A 45 26.88 0.36 1.53
C ILE A 45 27.75 1.61 1.51
N LEU A 46 27.16 2.80 1.70
CA LEU A 46 27.90 4.06 1.74
C LEU A 46 28.88 4.09 2.92
N TYR A 47 28.46 3.61 4.08
CA TYR A 47 29.33 3.49 5.25
C TYR A 47 30.50 2.53 4.99
N GLY A 48 30.22 1.33 4.45
CA GLY A 48 31.24 0.35 4.06
C GLY A 48 32.21 0.90 3.01
N MET A 49 31.71 1.69 2.06
CA MET A 49 32.52 2.38 1.05
C MET A 49 33.47 3.41 1.68
N ILE A 50 32.97 4.24 2.60
CA ILE A 50 33.82 5.20 3.31
C ILE A 50 34.90 4.46 4.11
N GLN A 51 34.54 3.40 4.83
CA GLN A 51 35.48 2.57 5.58
C GLN A 51 36.50 1.87 4.67
N PHE A 52 36.11 1.45 3.46
CA PHE A 52 37.04 0.92 2.48
C PHE A 52 38.07 1.99 2.06
N PHE A 53 37.62 3.20 1.73
CA PHE A 53 38.51 4.29 1.32
C PHE A 53 39.45 4.71 2.46
N THR A 54 38.91 4.94 3.67
CA THR A 54 39.73 5.37 4.81
C THR A 54 40.57 4.25 5.41
N GLY A 55 40.10 3.01 5.43
CA GLY A 55 40.83 1.89 6.03
C GLY A 55 41.84 1.24 5.09
N THR A 56 41.55 1.18 3.79
CA THR A 56 42.38 0.47 2.81
C THR A 56 43.35 1.41 2.11
N ILE A 57 42.86 2.56 1.60
CA ILE A 57 43.71 3.48 0.81
C ILE A 57 44.67 4.24 1.72
N PHE A 58 44.19 4.80 2.83
CA PHE A 58 45.04 5.58 3.75
C PHE A 58 46.16 4.72 4.36
N ASN A 59 45.85 3.47 4.69
CA ASN A 59 46.81 2.53 5.28
C ASN A 59 47.86 2.09 4.24
N ALA A 60 47.44 1.90 2.98
CA ALA A 60 48.35 1.59 1.88
C ALA A 60 49.30 2.76 1.50
N THR A 61 48.91 4.01 1.76
CA THR A 61 49.78 5.19 1.53
C THR A 61 50.54 5.64 2.77
N SER A 62 50.35 4.98 3.91
CA SER A 62 51.08 5.30 5.14
C SER A 62 52.48 4.69 5.12
N GLY A 63 53.44 5.36 5.78
CA GLY A 63 54.84 4.90 5.85
C GLY A 63 55.03 3.59 6.62
N ASP A 64 54.03 3.18 7.40
CA ASP A 64 54.03 1.99 8.25
C ASP A 64 52.92 1.01 7.83
N PHE A 65 53.06 0.43 6.64
CA PHE A 65 52.07 -0.51 6.12
C PHE A 65 52.00 -1.79 6.97
N SER A 66 50.83 -2.06 7.56
CA SER A 66 50.55 -3.29 8.30
C SER A 66 49.54 -4.17 7.56
N ILE A 67 50.03 -5.30 7.04
CA ILE A 67 49.22 -6.34 6.35
C ILE A 67 47.99 -6.75 7.16
N GLY A 68 48.13 -6.96 8.47
CA GLY A 68 47.01 -7.39 9.32
C GLY A 68 45.90 -6.35 9.38
N SER A 69 46.27 -5.08 9.53
CA SER A 69 45.30 -3.97 9.57
C SER A 69 44.64 -3.71 8.22
N PHE A 70 45.40 -3.87 7.13
CA PHE A 70 44.90 -3.76 5.77
C PHE A 70 43.80 -4.81 5.49
N PHE A 71 44.09 -6.09 5.71
CA PHE A 71 43.13 -7.17 5.44
C PHE A 71 41.92 -7.09 6.38
N SER A 72 42.11 -6.73 7.64
CA SER A 72 41.00 -6.54 8.58
C SER A 72 40.01 -5.47 8.10
N GLY A 73 40.51 -4.29 7.69
CA GLY A 73 39.66 -3.23 7.14
C GLY A 73 39.00 -3.61 5.82
N PHE A 74 39.76 -4.27 4.93
CA PHE A 74 39.27 -4.75 3.63
C PHE A 74 38.11 -5.76 3.79
N PHE A 75 38.29 -6.81 4.59
CA PHE A 75 37.25 -7.81 4.82
C PHE A 75 36.06 -7.23 5.58
N GLY A 76 36.29 -6.31 6.53
CA GLY A 76 35.22 -5.59 7.22
C GLY A 76 34.34 -4.79 6.24
N ALA A 77 34.95 -4.08 5.29
CA ALA A 77 34.23 -3.38 4.25
C ALA A 77 33.44 -4.34 3.35
N ILE A 78 34.03 -5.45 2.90
CA ILE A 78 33.35 -6.47 2.09
C ILE A 78 32.10 -6.99 2.79
N ILE A 79 32.19 -7.31 4.08
CA ILE A 79 31.04 -7.81 4.85
C ILE A 79 29.89 -6.79 4.85
N LEU A 80 30.21 -5.51 5.05
CA LEU A 80 29.22 -4.44 4.99
C LEU A 80 28.59 -4.29 3.60
N PHE A 81 29.38 -4.43 2.54
CA PHE A 81 28.86 -4.44 1.16
C PHE A 81 27.93 -5.63 0.91
N VAL A 82 28.26 -6.83 1.40
CA VAL A 82 27.41 -8.02 1.23
C VAL A 82 26.10 -7.84 1.99
N ILE A 83 26.16 -7.45 3.26
CA ILE A 83 24.96 -7.25 4.10
C ILE A 83 24.10 -6.13 3.53
N GLY A 84 24.69 -4.97 3.25
CA GLY A 84 24.00 -3.84 2.64
C GLY A 84 23.42 -4.18 1.27
N GLY A 85 24.15 -4.96 0.46
CA GLY A 85 23.70 -5.45 -0.85
C GLY A 85 22.50 -6.38 -0.74
N VAL A 86 22.50 -7.34 0.19
CA VAL A 86 21.37 -8.24 0.43
C VAL A 86 20.14 -7.46 0.90
N ILE A 87 20.30 -6.56 1.87
CA ILE A 87 19.20 -5.73 2.40
C ILE A 87 18.61 -4.85 1.29
N THR A 88 19.46 -4.18 0.50
CA THR A 88 19.03 -3.36 -0.64
C THR A 88 18.35 -4.21 -1.71
N GLY A 89 18.86 -5.42 -1.97
CA GLY A 89 18.28 -6.36 -2.93
C GLY A 89 16.88 -6.82 -2.53
N VAL A 90 16.69 -7.19 -1.27
CA VAL A 90 15.37 -7.58 -0.73
C VAL A 90 14.40 -6.39 -0.78
N GLY A 91 14.83 -5.21 -0.35
CA GLY A 91 14.00 -4.00 -0.40
C GLY A 91 13.59 -3.64 -1.83
N GLY A 92 14.53 -3.67 -2.77
CA GLY A 92 14.27 -3.39 -4.19
C GLY A 92 13.35 -4.42 -4.84
N TRP A 93 13.49 -5.70 -4.47
CA TRP A 93 12.61 -6.76 -4.96
C TRP A 93 11.17 -6.60 -4.45
N LEU A 94 10.98 -6.21 -3.19
CA LEU A 94 9.64 -5.91 -2.64
C LEU A 94 8.94 -4.76 -3.38
N ILE A 95 9.67 -3.68 -3.66
CA ILE A 95 9.13 -2.55 -4.44
C ILE A 95 8.77 -3.01 -5.87
N ARG A 96 9.57 -3.89 -6.46
CA ARG A 96 9.32 -4.43 -7.80
C ARG A 96 8.10 -5.34 -7.86
N LEU A 97 7.95 -6.24 -6.89
CA LEU A 97 6.74 -7.06 -6.77
C LEU A 97 5.50 -6.19 -6.63
N TRP A 98 5.59 -5.12 -5.84
CA TRP A 98 4.49 -4.18 -5.69
C TRP A 98 4.06 -3.58 -7.04
N TRP A 99 5.00 -3.14 -7.89
CA TRP A 99 4.67 -2.67 -9.24
C TRP A 99 3.99 -3.73 -10.11
N ILE A 100 4.42 -4.99 -10.00
CA ILE A 100 3.80 -6.10 -10.73
C ILE A 100 2.36 -6.32 -10.24
N PHE A 101 2.12 -6.27 -8.93
CA PHE A 101 0.77 -6.35 -8.36
C PHE A 101 -0.14 -5.20 -8.84
N LEU A 102 0.39 -3.98 -8.97
CA LEU A 102 -0.37 -2.86 -9.54
C LEU A 102 -0.81 -3.14 -10.98
N LEU A 103 0.12 -3.59 -11.82
CA LEU A 103 -0.15 -3.88 -13.23
C LEU A 103 -1.15 -5.04 -13.37
N VAL A 104 -0.97 -6.11 -12.59
CA VAL A 104 -1.90 -7.24 -12.59
C VAL A 104 -3.27 -6.81 -12.09
N GLY A 105 -3.35 -6.00 -11.03
CA GLY A 105 -4.62 -5.44 -10.54
C GLY A 105 -5.32 -4.55 -11.58
N ALA A 106 -4.56 -3.74 -12.31
CA ALA A 106 -5.07 -2.92 -13.40
C ALA A 106 -5.60 -3.74 -14.59
N VAL A 107 -4.95 -4.86 -14.92
CA VAL A 107 -5.37 -5.75 -16.03
C VAL A 107 -6.52 -6.68 -15.62
N SER A 108 -6.52 -7.19 -14.39
CA SER A 108 -7.51 -8.17 -13.91
C SER A 108 -8.78 -7.54 -13.33
N GLY A 109 -8.81 -6.23 -13.09
CA GLY A 109 -9.93 -5.55 -12.44
C GLY A 109 -10.15 -5.95 -10.97
N GLY A 110 -9.26 -6.76 -10.39
CA GLY A 110 -9.38 -7.37 -9.06
C GLY A 110 -9.02 -6.45 -7.88
N GLY A 111 -9.29 -5.15 -7.99
CA GLY A 111 -8.89 -4.14 -7.01
C GLY A 111 -9.76 -4.01 -5.75
N ALA A 112 -10.58 -5.02 -5.44
CA ALA A 112 -11.66 -4.88 -4.47
C ALA A 112 -11.43 -5.60 -3.12
N ALA A 113 -10.39 -6.43 -2.97
CA ALA A 113 -10.34 -7.39 -1.87
C ALA A 113 -10.00 -6.80 -0.48
N ASP A 114 -9.33 -5.65 -0.38
CA ASP A 114 -8.77 -5.16 0.90
C ASP A 114 -9.07 -3.69 1.24
N THR A 115 -10.10 -3.09 0.62
CA THR A 115 -10.50 -1.74 1.01
C THR A 115 -11.47 -1.78 2.20
N VAL A 116 -11.25 -0.92 3.19
CA VAL A 116 -12.19 -0.68 4.32
C VAL A 116 -13.60 -0.39 3.79
N ARG A 117 -13.69 0.23 2.60
CA ARG A 117 -14.92 0.47 1.86
C ARG A 117 -15.65 -0.80 1.40
N GLY A 118 -14.92 -1.82 0.91
CA GLY A 118 -15.51 -3.11 0.56
C GLY A 118 -16.17 -3.78 1.76
N ARG A 119 -15.56 -3.68 2.95
CA ARG A 119 -16.15 -4.16 4.20
C ARG A 119 -17.44 -3.42 4.59
N GLU A 120 -17.54 -2.13 4.26
CA GLU A 120 -18.75 -1.32 4.47
C GLU A 120 -19.84 -1.63 3.43
N GLU A 121 -19.48 -1.84 2.17
CA GLU A 121 -20.42 -2.22 1.10
C GLU A 121 -21.06 -3.59 1.35
N PHE A 122 -20.32 -4.58 1.87
CA PHE A 122 -20.89 -5.86 2.31
C PHE A 122 -21.81 -5.73 3.53
N ARG A 123 -21.64 -4.68 4.35
CA ARG A 123 -22.45 -4.45 5.55
C ARG A 123 -23.69 -3.62 5.26
N ALA A 124 -23.61 -2.69 4.32
CA ALA A 124 -24.71 -1.81 3.89
C ALA A 124 -25.61 -2.45 2.82
N GLY A 125 -25.13 -3.48 2.12
CA GLY A 125 -25.85 -4.08 0.98
C GLY A 125 -27.15 -4.83 1.31
N ASP A 126 -27.42 -5.21 2.55
CA ASP A 126 -28.57 -6.08 2.87
C ASP A 126 -29.32 -5.77 4.18
N VAL A 127 -29.00 -4.67 4.87
CA VAL A 127 -29.78 -4.28 6.06
C VAL A 127 -31.07 -3.61 5.60
N ARG A 128 -32.12 -4.41 5.46
CA ARG A 128 -33.48 -3.94 5.16
C ARG A 128 -34.30 -3.89 6.44
N VAL A 129 -34.90 -2.75 6.73
CA VAL A 129 -35.77 -2.57 7.89
C VAL A 129 -37.17 -3.05 7.53
N ARG A 130 -37.72 -3.97 8.32
CA ARG A 130 -39.07 -4.50 8.10
C ARG A 130 -40.10 -3.57 8.76
N CYS A 131 -41.00 -3.01 7.96
CA CYS A 131 -42.11 -2.21 8.45
C CYS A 131 -43.02 -3.02 9.39
N ARG A 132 -43.30 -2.50 10.59
CA ARG A 132 -44.17 -3.16 11.57
C ARG A 132 -45.65 -3.19 11.18
N ALA A 133 -46.10 -2.25 10.35
CA ALA A 133 -47.50 -2.13 9.95
C ALA A 133 -47.89 -3.08 8.80
N CYS A 134 -47.03 -3.26 7.80
CA CYS A 134 -47.35 -4.05 6.60
C CYS A 134 -46.34 -5.17 6.27
N GLY A 135 -45.24 -5.26 7.02
CA GLY A 135 -44.23 -6.31 6.84
C GLY A 135 -43.32 -6.13 5.62
N ARG A 136 -43.45 -5.05 4.84
CA ARG A 136 -42.58 -4.73 3.71
C ARG A 136 -41.16 -4.40 4.19
N LEU A 137 -40.16 -4.93 3.48
CA LEU A 137 -38.75 -4.59 3.68
C LEU A 137 -38.43 -3.27 2.96
N ASN A 138 -37.91 -2.31 3.71
CA ASN A 138 -37.54 -0.98 3.25
C ASN A 138 -36.02 -0.76 3.37
N PRO A 139 -35.41 0.13 2.58
CA PRO A 139 -34.01 0.47 2.76
C PRO A 139 -33.81 1.20 4.10
N GLU A 140 -32.62 1.09 4.69
CA GLU A 140 -32.31 1.66 6.02
C GLU A 140 -32.45 3.19 6.09
N GLU A 141 -32.26 3.86 4.96
CA GLU A 141 -32.38 5.32 4.83
C GLU A 141 -33.84 5.82 4.77
N ALA A 142 -34.82 4.92 4.67
CA ALA A 142 -36.22 5.29 4.63
C ALA A 142 -36.81 5.48 6.04
N HIS A 143 -37.12 6.72 6.39
CA HIS A 143 -37.87 7.05 7.61
C HIS A 143 -39.34 6.61 7.56
N PHE A 144 -39.89 6.42 6.35
CA PHE A 144 -41.28 6.02 6.10
C PHE A 144 -41.37 4.86 5.11
N CYS A 145 -42.38 4.01 5.30
CA CYS A 145 -42.59 2.81 4.52
C CYS A 145 -43.02 3.16 3.10
N LEU A 146 -42.28 2.66 2.10
CA LEU A 146 -42.58 2.95 0.69
C LEU A 146 -43.92 2.36 0.19
N SER A 147 -44.52 1.41 0.93
CA SER A 147 -45.81 0.81 0.55
C SER A 147 -47.01 1.34 1.34
N CYS A 148 -46.85 1.69 2.62
CA CYS A 148 -47.98 2.09 3.48
C CYS A 148 -47.85 3.47 4.12
N GLY A 149 -46.72 4.16 3.92
CA GLY A 149 -46.50 5.52 4.44
C GLY A 149 -46.28 5.62 5.96
N GLN A 150 -46.41 4.51 6.71
CA GLN A 150 -46.14 4.47 8.15
C GLN A 150 -44.63 4.50 8.45
N ALA A 151 -44.23 4.96 9.63
CA ALA A 151 -42.84 4.89 10.06
C ALA A 151 -42.31 3.44 10.05
N VAL A 152 -41.08 3.26 9.57
CA VAL A 152 -40.43 1.94 9.40
C VAL A 152 -39.69 1.52 10.65
#